data_AF-A0ABD0RFG8-F1
#
_entry.id   AF-A0ABD0RFG8-F1
#
_cell.length_a   1.000
_cell.length_b   1.000
_cell.length_c   1.000
_cell.angle_alpha   90.00
_cell.angle_beta   90.00
_cell.angle_gamma   90.00
#
_symmetry.space_group_name_H-M   'P 1'
#
loop_
_entity.id
_entity.type
_entity.pdbx_description
1 polymer ?
#
loop_
_entity_poly.entity_id
_entity_poly.type
_entity_poly.pdbx_seq_one_letter_code
_entity_poly.pdbx_strand_id
1 'polypeptide(L)' 'ASAEMENGGSMNLLDYGEALWENAEKNRYILCRFMNPNKLTSYLRQCKVIDEQDEDEVLNSRLLESKVNRA' A
#
# COMPACT_ATOMS: atom_id res chain seq x y z
N ALA A 1 -2.22 -43.44 -21.60
CA ALA A 1 -1.92 -42.00 -21.63
C ALA A 1 -2.81 -41.35 -20.57
N SER A 2 -2.24 -41.11 -19.38
CA SER A 2 -3.02 -40.67 -18.22
C SER A 2 -2.78 -39.19 -17.97
N ALA A 3 -3.85 -38.43 -18.11
CA ALA A 3 -4.16 -37.10 -17.58
C ALA A 3 -2.98 -36.20 -17.17
N GLU A 4 -2.60 -35.31 -18.08
CA GLU A 4 -2.22 -33.95 -17.70
C GLU A 4 -3.49 -33.16 -17.39
N MET A 5 -3.37 -32.09 -16.59
CA MET A 5 -4.40 -31.12 -16.18
C MET A 5 -5.06 -31.40 -14.83
N GLU A 6 -4.45 -30.87 -13.77
CA GLU A 6 -5.03 -29.79 -12.94
C GLU A 6 -3.89 -29.16 -12.11
N ASN A 7 -3.07 -28.31 -12.72
CA ASN A 7 -2.33 -27.31 -11.94
C ASN A 7 -3.26 -26.12 -11.72
N GLY A 8 -4.29 -26.34 -10.89
CA GLY A 8 -5.09 -25.27 -10.30
C GLY A 8 -4.19 -24.50 -9.35
N GLY A 9 -3.37 -23.61 -9.91
CA GLY A 9 -2.38 -22.83 -9.20
C GLY A 9 -3.05 -22.08 -8.07
N SER A 10 -2.90 -22.59 -6.85
CA SER A 10 -3.07 -21.81 -5.64
C SER A 10 -2.12 -20.64 -5.79
N MET A 11 -2.64 -19.48 -6.22
CA MET A 11 -1.85 -18.26 -6.35
C MET A 11 -1.13 -18.11 -5.02
N ASN A 12 0.19 -18.15 -5.06
CA ASN A 12 0.94 -18.19 -3.82
C ASN A 12 0.64 -16.87 -3.08
N LEU A 13 0.67 -16.87 -1.75
CA LEU A 13 0.30 -15.69 -0.96
C LEU A 13 1.18 -14.46 -1.30
N LEU A 14 2.42 -14.69 -1.74
CA LEU A 14 3.36 -13.65 -2.17
C LEU A 14 2.93 -13.03 -3.51
N ASP A 15 2.55 -13.85 -4.50
CA ASP A 15 2.06 -13.43 -5.81
C ASP A 15 0.77 -12.61 -5.65
N TYR A 16 -0.10 -13.03 -4.73
CA TYR A 16 -1.30 -12.26 -4.39
C TYR A 16 -0.94 -10.92 -3.73
N GLY A 17 0.03 -10.91 -2.82
CA GLY A 17 0.55 -9.69 -2.20
C GLY A 17 1.14 -8.71 -3.23
N GLU A 18 1.95 -9.23 -4.15
CA GLU A 18 2.54 -8.44 -5.24
C GLU A 18 1.47 -7.85 -6.16
N ALA A 19 0.47 -8.65 -6.54
CA ALA A 19 -0.64 -8.17 -7.37
C ALA A 19 -1.44 -7.03 -6.69
N LEU A 20 -1.61 -7.07 -5.36
CA LEU A 20 -2.23 -5.99 -4.60
C LEU A 20 -1.39 -4.72 -4.60
N TRP A 21 -0.07 -4.84 -4.42
CA TRP A 21 0.86 -3.71 -4.47
C TRP A 21 0.94 -3.09 -5.86
N GLU A 22 0.98 -3.90 -6.92
CA GLU A 22 0.91 -3.42 -8.29
C GLU A 22 -0.38 -2.62 -8.55
N ASN A 23 -1.52 -3.09 -8.04
CA ASN A 23 -2.79 -2.38 -8.18
C ASN A 23 -2.79 -1.05 -7.40
N ALA A 24 -2.18 -1.02 -6.22
CA ALA A 24 -2.00 0.22 -5.47
C ALA A 24 -1.14 1.23 -6.25
N GLU A 25 -0.03 0.80 -6.85
CA GLU A 25 0.83 1.69 -7.66
C GLU A 25 0.10 2.20 -8.91
N LYS A 26 -0.64 1.34 -9.62
CA LYS A 26 -1.48 1.73 -10.77
C LYS A 26 -2.49 2.83 -10.40
N ASN A 27 -2.94 2.87 -9.15
CA ASN A 27 -3.91 3.86 -8.64
C ASN A 27 -3.26 4.96 -7.78
N ARG A 28 -1.92 5.04 -7.71
CA ARG A 28 -1.18 5.92 -6.80
C ARG A 28 -1.64 7.38 -6.86
N TYR A 29 -1.91 7.91 -8.05
CA TYR A 29 -2.39 9.29 -8.20
C TYR A 29 -3.68 9.54 -7.40
N ILE A 30 -4.67 8.66 -7.55
CA ILE A 30 -5.97 8.77 -6.87
C ILE A 30 -5.77 8.61 -5.36
N LEU A 31 -5.00 7.59 -4.97
CA LEU A 31 -4.69 7.31 -3.57
C LEU A 31 -4.03 8.51 -2.88
N CYS A 32 -2.96 9.08 -3.45
CA CYS A 32 -2.27 10.23 -2.89
C CYS A 32 -3.10 11.54 -2.93
N ARG A 33 -4.03 11.67 -3.89
CA ARG A 33 -4.85 12.89 -4.04
C ARG A 33 -6.01 12.94 -3.04
N PHE A 34 -6.61 11.80 -2.71
CA PHE A 34 -7.87 11.74 -1.97
C PHE A 34 -7.77 11.11 -0.58
N MET A 35 -6.71 10.35 -0.29
CA MET A 35 -6.51 9.84 1.07
C MET A 35 -5.87 10.89 1.96
N ASN A 36 -6.35 10.96 3.20
CA ASN A 36 -5.72 11.78 4.24
C ASN A 36 -4.62 10.95 4.92
N PRO A 37 -3.34 11.35 4.83
CA PRO A 37 -2.24 10.59 5.41
C PRO A 37 -2.40 10.39 6.91
N ASN A 38 -2.87 11.39 7.67
CA ASN A 38 -3.06 11.30 9.13
C ASN A 38 -4.09 10.23 9.51
N LYS A 39 -5.19 10.11 8.76
CA LYS A 39 -6.19 9.05 9.00
C LYS A 39 -5.63 7.68 8.65
N LEU A 40 -4.89 7.59 7.54
CA LEU A 40 -4.34 6.33 7.05
C LEU A 40 -3.25 5.80 7.99
N THR A 41 -2.25 6.63 8.34
CA THR A 41 -1.15 6.23 9.24
C THR A 41 -1.67 5.82 10.62
N SER A 42 -2.66 6.54 11.16
CA SER A 42 -3.24 6.19 12.45
C SER A 42 -3.89 4.81 12.44
N TYR A 43 -4.58 4.46 11.35
CA TYR A 43 -5.16 3.14 11.16
C TYR A 43 -4.08 2.06 11.01
N LEU A 44 -3.04 2.31 10.21
CA LEU A 44 -1.93 1.38 10.01
C LEU A 44 -1.17 1.10 11.32
N ARG A 45 -0.98 2.11 12.18
CA ARG A 45 -0.37 1.94 13.51
C ARG A 45 -1.24 1.11 14.45
N GLN A 46 -2.57 1.25 14.38
CA GLN A 46 -3.50 0.40 15.13
C GLN A 46 -3.42 -1.07 14.68
N CYS A 47 -3.24 -1.29 13.37
CA CYS A 47 -2.99 -2.61 12.78
C CYS A 47 -1.59 -3.18 13.07
N LYS A 48 -0.70 -2.41 13.71
CA LYS A 48 0.69 -2.82 14.03
C LYS A 48 1.56 -3.11 12.80
N VAL A 49 1.24 -2.49 11.65
CA VAL A 49 2.05 -2.62 10.43
C VAL A 49 3.08 -1.51 10.28
N ILE A 50 2.91 -0.42 11.03
CA ILE A 50 3.90 0.67 11.21
C ILE A 50 3.93 1.05 12.69
N ASP A 51 4.99 1.70 13.13
CA ASP A 51 5.11 2.21 14.49
C ASP A 51 4.83 3.73 14.61
N GLU A 52 5.08 4.30 15.79
CA GLU A 52 4.87 5.74 16.06
C GLU A 52 5.91 6.62 15.35
N GLN A 53 7.13 6.11 15.17
CA GLN A 53 8.19 6.82 14.47
C GLN A 53 7.90 6.91 12.97
N ASP A 54 7.45 5.81 12.37
CA ASP A 54 7.00 5.77 10.97
C ASP A 54 5.86 6.77 10.71
N GLU A 55 4.88 6.83 11.63
CA GLU A 55 3.76 7.78 11.54
C GLU A 55 4.24 9.24 11.62
N ASP A 56 5.14 9.56 12.57
CA ASP A 56 5.69 10.91 12.70
C ASP A 56 6.47 11.34 11.45
N GLU A 57 7.28 10.45 10.88
CA GLU A 57 8.04 10.73 9.66
C GLU A 57 7.11 11.08 8.49
N VAL A 58 6.06 10.28 8.25
CA VAL A 58 5.11 10.53 7.17
C VAL A 58 4.36 11.87 7.34
N LEU A 59 4.06 12.26 8.56
CA LEU A 59 3.25 13.47 8.83
C LEU A 59 4.07 14.75 8.91
N ASN A 60 5.29 14.69 9.43
CA ASN A 60 6.06 15.86 9.83
C ASN A 60 7.40 16.04 9.08
N SER A 61 7.84 15.06 8.29
CA SER A 61 9.09 15.18 7.55
C SER A 61 9.00 16.24 6.45
N ARG A 62 9.84 17.27 6.57
CA ARG A 62 10.00 18.34 5.55
C ARG A 62 10.52 17.82 4.20
N LEU A 63 11.07 16.61 4.18
CA LEU A 63 11.52 15.94 2.96
C LEU A 63 10.35 15.34 2.17
N LEU A 64 9.20 15.13 2.82
CA LEU A 64 7.98 14.54 2.27
C LEU A 64 6.91 15.60 1.97
N GLU A 65 7.27 16.88 1.83
CA GLU A 65 6.35 17.93 1.39
C GLU A 65 5.69 17.54 0.06
N SER A 66 4.52 16.92 0.20
CA SER A 66 3.62 16.60 -0.89
C SER A 66 3.29 17.93 -1.56
N LYS A 67 3.76 18.11 -2.81
CA LYS A 67 3.53 19.29 -3.67
C LYS A 67 2.05 19.57 -3.98
N VAL A 68 1.12 18.99 -3.22
CA VAL A 68 -0.33 19.17 -3.34
C VAL A 68 -0.78 20.53 -2.76
N ASN A 69 0.11 21.26 -2.05
CA ASN A 69 -0.14 22.62 -1.55
C ASN A 69 0.29 23.77 -2.50
N ARG A 70 0.51 23.53 -3.80
CA ARG A 70 0.52 24.65 -4.76
C ARG A 70 -0.92 24.90 -5.21
N ALA A 71 -1.45 26.02 -4.71
CA ALA A 71 -2.75 26.61 -5.02
C ALA A 71 -3.04 26.68 -6.52
#